data_AF-A0A2A2L115-F1
#
_entry.id   AF-A0A2A2L115-F1
#
_cell.length_a   1.000
_cell.length_b   1.000
_cell.length_c   1.000
_cell.angle_alpha   90.00
_cell.angle_beta   90.00
_cell.angle_gamma   90.00
#
_symmetry.space_group_name_H-M   'P 1'
#
loop_
_entity.id
_entity.type
_entity.pdbx_description
1 polymer ?
#
loop_
_entity_poly.entity_id
_entity_poly.type
_entity_poly.pdbx_seq_one_letter_code
_entity_poly.pdbx_strand_id
1 'polypeptide(L)'
;MARQRSPSISTVISERSILIRTIVSIVVIIGVSITWALSTQFSKTAIKTNPDKFSAPYFMMFFSTSFMSMCYPVYMLYEFFSRHNVKVAHVAAQGIFGSKGWTILSWLKTVGPFLFLWICANYSYTRSLMSITPSIATSISATNTAIVYVLSILVLGDRFNIFKILSILFAIAGVVVISVDHSKLSAHFIGIILAIVSATSAAIYKVLFKRQIGSASLGQVSLFMSSLGMLDLCVNWIPPLVLGLTDVEHIEFDYIPWAPMAIGACLSLLFNFLINFGIALLNPLTVSIGMLMGIPLNAAIDVIFRHTPLTFLYLLGTGLIMISFVLIVFPYELVFNKFKKSAKVAQETKENENIEQNSSDNTTKYGTVNHEESAIEKV
;
A
#
# COMPACT_ATOMS: atom_id res chain seq x y z
N MET A 1 -25.58 -38.16 30.12
CA MET A 1 -24.40 -38.31 29.24
C MET A 1 -24.62 -37.51 27.97
N ALA A 2 -24.09 -36.29 27.91
CA ALA A 2 -24.16 -35.45 26.72
C ALA A 2 -23.19 -36.02 25.66
N ARG A 3 -23.74 -36.45 24.51
CA ARG A 3 -22.96 -36.88 23.34
C ARG A 3 -22.14 -35.68 22.84
N GLN A 4 -20.83 -35.71 23.11
CA GLN A 4 -19.84 -34.85 22.49
C GLN A 4 -19.90 -35.08 20.97
N ARG A 5 -20.59 -34.20 20.23
CA ARG A 5 -20.54 -34.20 18.75
C ARG A 5 -19.11 -33.82 18.36
N SER A 6 -18.34 -34.81 17.92
CA SER A 6 -17.08 -34.57 17.22
C SER A 6 -17.32 -33.59 16.07
N PRO A 7 -16.51 -32.52 15.92
CA PRO A 7 -16.68 -31.57 14.82
C PRO A 7 -16.62 -32.31 13.48
N SER A 8 -17.60 -32.07 12.60
CA SER A 8 -17.62 -32.66 11.26
C SER A 8 -16.32 -32.34 10.51
N ILE A 9 -15.81 -33.29 9.74
CA ILE A 9 -14.54 -33.19 8.99
C ILE A 9 -14.50 -31.92 8.11
N SER A 10 -15.64 -31.47 7.58
CA SER A 10 -15.78 -30.23 6.81
C SER A 10 -15.51 -28.96 7.63
N THR A 11 -15.91 -28.90 8.91
CA THR A 11 -15.61 -27.78 9.80
C THR A 11 -14.12 -27.74 10.14
N VAL A 12 -13.49 -28.89 10.37
CA VAL A 12 -12.04 -28.99 10.64
C VAL A 12 -11.21 -28.58 9.41
N ILE A 13 -11.61 -28.98 8.21
CA ILE A 13 -10.95 -28.56 6.95
C ILE A 13 -11.12 -27.06 6.72
N SER A 14 -12.32 -26.51 7.00
CA SER A 14 -12.59 -25.07 6.91
C SER A 14 -11.74 -24.28 7.89
N GLU A 15 -11.70 -24.66 9.17
CA GLU A 15 -10.88 -24.01 10.20
C GLU A 15 -9.39 -24.08 9.88
N ARG A 16 -8.89 -25.25 9.44
CA ARG A 16 -7.48 -25.39 9.04
C ARG A 16 -7.12 -24.49 7.86
N SER A 17 -8.03 -24.33 6.90
CA SER A 17 -7.83 -23.42 5.76
C SER A 17 -7.81 -21.94 6.17
N ILE A 18 -8.63 -21.55 7.16
CA ILE A 18 -8.69 -20.20 7.71
C ILE A 18 -7.41 -19.91 8.51
N LEU A 19 -6.97 -20.86 9.34
CA LEU A 19 -5.78 -20.74 10.17
C LEU A 19 -4.52 -20.61 9.29
N ILE A 20 -4.38 -21.44 8.25
CA ILE A 20 -3.28 -21.33 7.28
C ILE A 20 -3.30 -19.96 6.57
N ARG A 21 -4.45 -19.50 6.07
CA ARG A 21 -4.57 -18.18 5.43
C ARG A 21 -4.18 -17.04 6.37
N THR A 22 -4.53 -17.16 7.65
CA THR A 22 -4.20 -16.17 8.68
C THR A 22 -2.70 -16.15 8.96
N ILE A 23 -2.08 -17.32 9.12
CA ILE A 23 -0.63 -17.43 9.31
C ILE A 23 0.10 -16.84 8.10
N VAL A 24 -0.28 -17.21 6.89
CA VAL A 24 0.33 -16.67 5.65
C VAL A 24 0.16 -15.15 5.60
N SER A 25 -1.02 -14.63 5.99
CA SER A 25 -1.25 -13.19 6.06
C SER A 25 -0.29 -12.50 7.03
N ILE A 26 -0.12 -13.04 8.24
CA ILE A 26 0.78 -12.48 9.26
C ILE A 26 2.23 -12.50 8.75
N VAL A 27 2.67 -13.63 8.19
CA VAL A 27 4.02 -13.78 7.63
C VAL A 27 4.26 -12.75 6.52
N VAL A 28 3.30 -12.54 5.62
CA VAL A 28 3.42 -11.53 4.56
C VAL A 28 3.44 -10.12 5.13
N ILE A 29 2.59 -9.74 6.11
CA ILE A 29 2.66 -8.37 6.64
C ILE A 29 3.99 -8.11 7.32
N ILE A 30 4.48 -9.07 8.12
CA ILE A 30 5.78 -8.97 8.81
C ILE A 30 6.89 -8.85 7.77
N GLY A 31 6.91 -9.73 6.78
CA GLY A 31 7.90 -9.70 5.71
C GLY A 31 7.92 -8.39 4.94
N VAL A 32 6.75 -7.87 4.53
CA VAL A 32 6.63 -6.58 3.83
C VAL A 32 7.14 -5.44 4.71
N SER A 33 6.76 -5.42 5.99
CA SER A 33 7.17 -4.36 6.92
C SER A 33 8.69 -4.34 7.15
N ILE A 34 9.30 -5.51 7.38
CA ILE A 34 10.74 -5.67 7.63
C ILE A 34 11.53 -5.34 6.38
N THR A 35 11.15 -5.88 5.23
CA THR A 35 11.89 -5.66 3.97
C THR A 35 11.86 -4.20 3.56
N TRP A 36 10.72 -3.51 3.71
CA TRP A 36 10.62 -2.08 3.49
C TRP A 36 11.52 -1.28 4.45
N ALA A 37 11.40 -1.54 5.76
CA ALA A 37 12.14 -0.78 6.76
C ALA A 37 13.65 -0.99 6.65
N LEU A 38 14.09 -2.24 6.54
CA LEU A 38 15.50 -2.55 6.36
C LEU A 38 16.03 -1.98 5.04
N SER A 39 15.29 -2.06 3.94
CA SER A 39 15.72 -1.46 2.66
C SER A 39 16.03 0.03 2.82
N THR A 40 15.14 0.81 3.44
CA THR A 40 15.38 2.23 3.68
C THR A 40 16.56 2.48 4.62
N GLN A 41 16.69 1.67 5.68
CA GLN A 41 17.76 1.81 6.66
C GLN A 41 19.13 1.50 6.07
N PHE A 42 19.25 0.45 5.27
CA PHE A 42 20.47 0.10 4.55
C PHE A 42 20.82 1.16 3.51
N SER A 43 19.84 1.75 2.81
CA SER A 43 20.08 2.89 1.94
C SER A 43 20.65 4.09 2.72
N LYS A 44 20.10 4.41 3.90
CA LYS A 44 20.67 5.46 4.76
C LYS A 44 22.07 5.12 5.27
N THR A 45 22.32 3.84 5.59
CA THR A 45 23.65 3.37 6.01
C THR A 45 24.67 3.54 4.89
N ALA A 46 24.34 3.09 3.66
CA ALA A 46 25.23 3.24 2.52
C ALA A 46 25.65 4.71 2.29
N ILE A 47 24.72 5.65 2.42
CA ILE A 47 25.01 7.09 2.31
C ILE A 47 25.90 7.60 3.47
N LYS A 48 25.72 7.07 4.69
CA LYS A 48 26.43 7.54 5.88
C LYS A 48 27.78 6.85 6.15
N THR A 49 28.08 5.71 5.51
CA THR A 49 29.32 4.96 5.77
C THR A 49 30.55 5.78 5.36
N ASN A 50 30.53 6.42 4.20
CA ASN A 50 31.65 7.20 3.66
C ASN A 50 31.14 8.54 3.09
N PRO A 51 30.70 9.50 3.91
CA PRO A 51 30.03 10.72 3.45
C PRO A 51 30.91 11.60 2.55
N ASP A 52 32.23 11.58 2.76
CA ASP A 52 33.19 12.40 2.00
C ASP A 52 33.62 11.74 0.68
N LYS A 53 33.40 10.43 0.53
CA LYS A 53 33.92 9.63 -0.60
C LYS A 53 32.82 8.97 -1.46
N PHE A 54 31.61 8.88 -0.92
CA PHE A 54 30.46 8.27 -1.57
C PHE A 54 29.18 9.07 -1.32
N SER A 55 28.89 10.01 -2.21
CA SER A 55 27.69 10.85 -2.20
C SER A 55 26.97 10.76 -3.54
N ALA A 56 26.42 9.57 -3.83
CA ALA A 56 25.82 9.26 -5.13
C ALA A 56 24.40 8.67 -5.02
N PRO A 57 23.39 9.49 -4.67
CA PRO A 57 22.02 9.05 -4.49
C PRO A 57 21.39 8.58 -5.80
N TYR A 58 21.77 9.14 -6.96
CA TYR A 58 21.31 8.67 -8.26
C TYR A 58 21.91 7.29 -8.58
N PHE A 59 23.21 7.09 -8.37
CA PHE A 59 23.84 5.78 -8.57
C PHE A 59 23.19 4.68 -7.70
N MET A 60 22.89 4.98 -6.44
CA MET A 60 22.18 4.05 -5.56
C MET A 60 20.77 3.72 -6.05
N MET A 61 20.03 4.73 -6.53
CA MET A 61 18.70 4.55 -7.11
C MET A 61 18.75 3.66 -8.37
N PHE A 62 19.69 3.92 -9.26
CA PHE A 62 19.92 3.16 -10.49
C PHE A 62 20.24 1.70 -10.16
N PHE A 63 21.21 1.48 -9.26
CA PHE A 63 21.62 0.15 -8.83
C PHE A 63 20.45 -0.64 -8.21
N SER A 64 19.66 -0.02 -7.34
CA SER A 64 18.49 -0.68 -6.72
C SER A 64 17.37 -0.96 -7.74
N THR A 65 17.10 -0.03 -8.64
CA THR A 65 16.05 -0.18 -9.68
C THR A 65 16.41 -1.25 -10.69
N SER A 66 17.70 -1.43 -10.98
CA SER A 66 18.21 -2.49 -11.86
C SER A 66 17.81 -3.90 -11.40
N PHE A 67 17.75 -4.14 -10.08
CA PHE A 67 17.32 -5.43 -9.53
C PHE A 67 15.85 -5.74 -9.84
N MET A 68 15.01 -4.73 -10.09
CA MET A 68 13.61 -4.93 -10.45
C MET A 68 13.44 -5.64 -11.79
N SER A 69 14.47 -5.64 -12.66
CA SER A 69 14.50 -6.44 -13.89
C SER A 69 14.32 -7.95 -13.64
N MET A 70 14.64 -8.42 -12.43
CA MET A 70 14.50 -9.81 -12.01
C MET A 70 13.07 -10.19 -11.59
N CYS A 71 12.14 -9.22 -11.44
CA CYS A 71 10.76 -9.49 -10.98
C CYS A 71 10.03 -10.52 -11.85
N TYR A 72 10.14 -10.42 -13.17
CA TYR A 72 9.42 -11.25 -14.14
C TYR A 72 10.08 -12.61 -14.36
N PRO A 73 11.41 -12.71 -14.51
CA PRO A 73 12.09 -14.01 -14.52
C PRO A 73 11.74 -14.87 -13.30
N VAL A 74 11.72 -14.29 -12.10
CA VAL A 74 11.37 -15.03 -10.87
C VAL A 74 9.89 -15.40 -10.86
N TYR A 75 8.99 -14.52 -11.31
CA TYR A 75 7.57 -14.87 -11.47
C TYR A 75 7.37 -16.04 -12.45
N MET A 76 8.10 -16.06 -13.56
CA MET A 76 8.05 -17.14 -14.55
C MET A 76 8.61 -18.45 -13.99
N LEU A 77 9.68 -18.40 -13.20
CA LEU A 77 10.19 -19.56 -12.47
C LEU A 77 9.14 -20.11 -11.50
N TYR A 78 8.45 -19.23 -10.76
CA TYR A 78 7.36 -19.63 -9.86
C TYR A 78 6.22 -20.34 -10.61
N GLU A 79 5.76 -19.81 -11.74
CA GLU A 79 4.72 -20.44 -12.57
C GLU A 79 5.19 -21.77 -13.16
N PHE A 80 6.48 -21.87 -13.53
CA PHE A 80 7.09 -23.11 -14.01
C PHE A 80 7.10 -24.20 -12.94
N PHE A 81 7.51 -23.89 -11.71
CA PHE A 81 7.50 -24.84 -10.59
C PHE A 81 6.08 -25.19 -10.11
N SER A 82 5.13 -24.25 -10.24
CA SER A 82 3.73 -24.46 -9.84
C SER A 82 2.93 -25.33 -10.82
N ARG A 83 3.57 -25.89 -11.87
CA ARG A 83 2.96 -26.72 -12.94
C ARG A 83 1.80 -26.03 -13.68
N HIS A 84 1.77 -24.71 -13.68
CA HIS A 84 0.85 -23.94 -14.52
C HIS A 84 1.39 -23.83 -15.95
N ASN A 85 0.49 -23.64 -16.92
CA ASN A 85 0.87 -23.43 -18.31
C ASN A 85 1.59 -22.08 -18.46
N VAL A 86 2.93 -22.09 -18.40
CA VAL A 86 3.81 -20.92 -18.49
C VAL A 86 3.52 -20.05 -19.73
N LYS A 87 3.15 -20.68 -20.85
CA LYS A 87 2.75 -19.98 -22.08
C LYS A 87 1.47 -19.15 -21.89
N VAL A 88 0.50 -19.67 -21.14
CA VAL A 88 -0.76 -18.96 -20.85
C VAL A 88 -0.50 -17.80 -19.89
N ALA A 89 0.34 -17.99 -18.86
CA ALA A 89 0.75 -16.93 -17.95
C ALA A 89 1.51 -15.80 -18.68
N HIS A 90 2.39 -16.15 -19.64
CA HIS A 90 3.10 -15.17 -20.46
C HIS A 90 2.16 -14.37 -21.35
N VAL A 91 1.24 -15.03 -22.06
CA VAL A 91 0.25 -14.37 -22.92
C VAL A 91 -0.66 -13.44 -22.10
N ALA A 92 -1.09 -13.87 -20.90
CA ALA A 92 -1.87 -13.03 -20.00
C ALA A 92 -1.08 -11.80 -19.52
N ALA A 93 0.21 -11.96 -19.22
CA ALA A 93 1.09 -10.86 -18.83
C ALA A 93 1.30 -9.85 -19.97
N GLN A 94 1.47 -10.34 -21.21
CA GLN A 94 1.65 -9.49 -22.40
C GLN A 94 0.43 -8.60 -22.70
N GLY A 95 -0.75 -8.94 -22.18
CA GLY A 95 -1.96 -8.12 -22.30
C GLY A 95 -1.79 -6.67 -21.78
N ILE A 96 -0.75 -6.38 -21.01
CA ILE A 96 -0.46 -5.03 -20.51
C ILE A 96 -0.08 -4.03 -21.62
N PHE A 97 0.44 -4.51 -22.76
CA PHE A 97 0.86 -3.67 -23.89
C PHE A 97 -0.26 -3.43 -24.91
N GLY A 98 -1.48 -3.91 -24.64
CA GLY A 98 -2.66 -3.72 -25.47
C GLY A 98 -2.75 -4.69 -26.67
N SER A 99 -3.80 -4.53 -27.48
CA SER A 99 -4.15 -5.44 -28.59
C SER A 99 -3.16 -5.44 -29.77
N LYS A 100 -2.24 -4.48 -29.82
CA LYS A 100 -1.22 -4.36 -30.88
C LYS A 100 0.04 -5.20 -30.63
N GLY A 101 0.11 -5.94 -29.52
CA GLY A 101 1.24 -6.80 -29.19
C GLY A 101 2.50 -6.05 -28.75
N TRP A 102 3.59 -6.78 -28.52
CA TRP A 102 4.88 -6.22 -28.08
C TRP A 102 5.58 -5.50 -29.23
N THR A 103 5.50 -4.17 -29.26
CA THR A 103 6.30 -3.31 -30.14
C THR A 103 7.17 -2.38 -29.29
N ILE A 104 8.44 -2.19 -29.66
CA ILE A 104 9.40 -1.34 -28.91
C ILE A 104 8.84 0.07 -28.66
N LEU A 105 8.16 0.66 -29.66
CA LEU A 105 7.55 1.97 -29.52
C LEU A 105 6.37 2.00 -28.54
N SER A 106 5.57 0.92 -28.50
CA SER A 106 4.49 0.77 -27.52
C SER A 106 5.04 0.57 -26.12
N TRP A 107 6.05 -0.29 -25.99
CA TRP A 107 6.78 -0.52 -24.76
C TRP A 107 7.37 0.77 -24.19
N LEU A 108 8.08 1.56 -25.00
CA LEU A 108 8.64 2.86 -24.58
C LEU A 108 7.54 3.88 -24.23
N LYS A 109 6.47 3.97 -25.01
CA LYS A 109 5.36 4.90 -24.71
C LYS A 109 4.61 4.53 -23.43
N THR A 110 4.45 3.24 -23.16
CA THR A 110 3.76 2.74 -21.97
C THR A 110 4.65 2.80 -20.74
N VAL A 111 5.94 2.48 -20.82
CA VAL A 111 6.84 2.37 -19.65
C VAL A 111 7.63 3.66 -19.39
N GLY A 112 7.98 4.41 -20.43
CA GLY A 112 8.83 5.62 -20.34
C GLY A 112 8.32 6.69 -19.36
N PRO A 113 7.05 7.13 -19.44
CA PRO A 113 6.50 8.10 -18.49
C PRO A 113 6.52 7.61 -17.03
N PHE A 114 6.33 6.30 -16.82
CA PHE A 114 6.40 5.70 -15.50
C PHE A 114 7.82 5.59 -14.98
N LEU A 115 8.78 5.30 -15.85
CA LEU A 115 10.20 5.33 -15.49
C LEU A 115 10.59 6.75 -15.05
N PHE A 116 10.17 7.79 -15.78
CA PHE A 116 10.43 9.18 -15.37
C PHE A 116 9.87 9.48 -13.98
N LEU A 117 8.60 9.14 -13.73
CA LEU A 117 7.98 9.33 -12.41
C LEU A 117 8.66 8.49 -11.32
N TRP A 118 9.12 7.29 -11.65
CA TRP A 118 9.85 6.40 -10.75
C TRP A 118 11.20 6.98 -10.36
N ILE A 119 11.97 7.49 -11.32
CA ILE A 119 13.24 8.19 -11.07
C ILE A 119 12.97 9.40 -10.18
N CYS A 120 12.03 10.27 -10.55
CA CYS A 120 11.70 11.46 -9.76
C CYS A 120 11.35 11.09 -8.30
N ALA A 121 10.57 10.03 -8.10
CA ALA A 121 10.18 9.58 -6.78
C ALA A 121 11.37 9.02 -5.98
N ASN A 122 12.12 8.07 -6.53
CA ASN A 122 13.17 7.36 -5.81
C ASN A 122 14.45 8.18 -5.65
N TYR A 123 14.80 9.01 -6.65
CA TYR A 123 15.90 9.95 -6.54
C TYR A 123 15.64 10.99 -5.44
N SER A 124 14.47 11.63 -5.47
CA SER A 124 14.11 12.62 -4.43
C SER A 124 14.04 11.97 -3.05
N TYR A 125 13.57 10.72 -2.95
CA TYR A 125 13.59 9.96 -1.70
C TYR A 125 15.02 9.72 -1.19
N THR A 126 15.88 9.15 -2.02
CA THR A 126 17.27 8.82 -1.65
C THR A 126 18.06 10.07 -1.31
N ARG A 127 17.84 11.17 -2.04
CA ARG A 127 18.44 12.47 -1.73
C ARG A 127 17.89 13.09 -0.45
N SER A 128 16.60 12.90 -0.14
CA SER A 128 16.05 13.30 1.17
C SER A 128 16.74 12.58 2.32
N LEU A 129 17.07 11.29 2.14
CA LEU A 129 17.82 10.50 3.13
C LEU A 129 19.24 11.02 3.35
N MET A 130 19.77 12.00 2.63
CA MET A 130 21.01 12.66 3.03
C MET A 130 20.75 13.62 4.20
N SER A 131 19.68 14.41 4.11
CA SER A 131 19.36 15.47 5.07
C SER A 131 18.50 14.99 6.25
N ILE A 132 17.56 14.05 6.04
CA ILE A 132 16.62 13.62 7.09
C ILE A 132 16.83 12.16 7.51
N THR A 133 16.25 11.76 8.65
CA THR A 133 16.27 10.36 9.11
C THR A 133 15.26 9.51 8.35
N PRO A 134 15.50 8.20 8.21
CA PRO A 134 14.55 7.25 7.62
C PRO A 134 13.14 7.37 8.20
N SER A 135 12.99 7.47 9.52
CA SER A 135 11.69 7.61 10.20
C SER A 135 10.92 8.84 9.72
N ILE A 136 11.60 10.00 9.56
CA ILE A 136 10.98 11.22 9.04
C ILE A 136 10.59 11.02 7.57
N ALA A 137 11.49 10.46 6.75
CA ALA A 137 11.24 10.22 5.32
C ALA A 137 10.06 9.27 5.08
N THR A 138 9.94 8.19 5.87
CA THR A 138 8.83 7.24 5.78
C THR A 138 7.53 7.80 6.31
N SER A 139 7.59 8.67 7.32
CA SER A 139 6.41 9.38 7.82
C SER A 139 5.87 10.35 6.78
N ILE A 140 6.75 11.13 6.13
CA ILE A 140 6.36 11.99 4.99
C ILE A 140 5.83 11.13 3.85
N SER A 141 6.45 9.98 3.57
CA SER A 141 5.97 9.05 2.53
C SER A 141 4.58 8.49 2.81
N ALA A 142 4.12 8.45 4.06
CA ALA A 142 2.74 8.05 4.39
C ALA A 142 1.70 9.00 3.77
N THR A 143 2.06 10.28 3.58
CA THR A 143 1.22 11.28 2.90
C THR A 143 0.95 10.93 1.44
N ASN A 144 1.78 10.08 0.81
CA ASN A 144 1.52 9.52 -0.52
C ASN A 144 0.10 8.93 -0.59
N THR A 145 -0.34 8.20 0.44
CA THR A 145 -1.68 7.60 0.48
C THR A 145 -2.79 8.65 0.45
N ALA A 146 -2.56 9.80 1.08
CA ALA A 146 -3.46 10.94 1.03
C ALA A 146 -3.58 11.53 -0.38
N ILE A 147 -2.43 11.79 -1.00
CA ILE A 147 -2.35 12.37 -2.34
C ILE A 147 -2.95 11.39 -3.36
N VAL A 148 -2.67 10.10 -3.24
CA VAL A 148 -3.29 9.04 -4.05
C VAL A 148 -4.81 9.09 -3.91
N TYR A 149 -5.34 9.25 -2.70
CA TYR A 149 -6.78 9.29 -2.49
C TYR A 149 -7.41 10.52 -3.13
N VAL A 150 -6.84 11.72 -2.93
CA VAL A 150 -7.33 12.96 -3.56
C VAL A 150 -7.26 12.84 -5.09
N LEU A 151 -6.13 12.40 -5.64
CA LEU A 151 -5.96 12.19 -7.07
C LEU A 151 -6.89 11.07 -7.61
N SER A 152 -7.19 10.04 -6.83
CA SER A 152 -8.14 8.99 -7.23
C SER A 152 -9.56 9.54 -7.33
N ILE A 153 -9.99 10.43 -6.43
CA ILE A 153 -11.28 11.12 -6.56
C ILE A 153 -11.29 11.97 -7.83
N LEU A 154 -10.25 12.77 -8.05
CA LEU A 154 -10.19 13.71 -9.18
C LEU A 154 -10.07 13.01 -10.54
N VAL A 155 -9.28 11.94 -10.63
CA VAL A 155 -8.93 11.30 -11.90
C VAL A 155 -9.77 10.06 -12.19
N LEU A 156 -10.17 9.30 -11.17
CA LEU A 156 -10.95 8.06 -11.33
C LEU A 156 -12.43 8.23 -10.97
N GLY A 157 -12.83 9.33 -10.32
CA GLY A 157 -14.22 9.53 -9.89
C GLY A 157 -14.63 8.67 -8.69
N ASP A 158 -13.67 8.25 -7.86
CA ASP A 158 -13.95 7.46 -6.65
C ASP A 158 -14.83 8.25 -5.64
N ARG A 159 -15.68 7.55 -4.88
CA ARG A 159 -16.60 8.19 -3.91
C ARG A 159 -15.86 8.81 -2.72
N PHE A 160 -16.32 9.99 -2.32
CA PHE A 160 -15.81 10.71 -1.16
C PHE A 160 -16.18 10.01 0.15
N ASN A 161 -15.17 9.67 0.94
CA ASN A 161 -15.28 9.17 2.29
C ASN A 161 -14.57 10.08 3.31
N ILE A 162 -15.32 10.54 4.31
CA ILE A 162 -14.84 11.49 5.32
C ILE A 162 -13.83 10.86 6.31
N PHE A 163 -13.96 9.57 6.62
CA PHE A 163 -13.03 8.88 7.53
C PHE A 163 -11.63 8.75 6.93
N LYS A 164 -11.54 8.56 5.60
CA LYS A 164 -10.25 8.60 4.90
C LYS A 164 -9.58 9.97 5.00
N ILE A 165 -10.36 11.05 4.92
CA ILE A 165 -9.81 12.40 5.04
C ILE A 165 -9.35 12.67 6.46
N LEU A 166 -10.11 12.24 7.45
CA LEU A 166 -9.70 12.37 8.85
C LEU A 166 -8.40 11.61 9.13
N SER A 167 -8.26 10.39 8.60
CA SER A 167 -7.00 9.64 8.64
C SER A 167 -5.84 10.43 8.03
N ILE A 168 -6.04 11.03 6.86
CA ILE A 168 -5.03 11.88 6.19
C ILE A 168 -4.61 13.05 7.09
N LEU A 169 -5.57 13.74 7.71
CA LEU A 169 -5.28 14.86 8.61
C LEU A 169 -4.45 14.43 9.82
N PHE A 170 -4.76 13.28 10.42
CA PHE A 170 -3.97 12.71 11.51
C PHE A 170 -2.54 12.35 11.06
N ALA A 171 -2.35 11.83 9.84
CA ALA A 171 -1.01 11.56 9.31
C ALA A 171 -0.20 12.84 9.12
N ILE A 172 -0.80 13.87 8.52
CA ILE A 172 -0.14 15.17 8.32
C ILE A 172 0.20 15.80 9.67
N ALA A 173 -0.72 15.79 10.64
CA ALA A 173 -0.47 16.28 11.98
C ALA A 173 0.70 15.54 12.65
N GLY A 174 0.74 14.21 12.57
CA GLY A 174 1.86 13.42 13.10
C GLY A 174 3.20 13.78 12.48
N VAL A 175 3.26 13.96 11.16
CA VAL A 175 4.48 14.40 10.44
C VAL A 175 4.93 15.80 10.90
N VAL A 176 3.99 16.75 11.03
CA VAL A 176 4.30 18.11 11.48
C VAL A 176 4.85 18.08 12.90
N VAL A 177 4.24 17.32 13.81
CA VAL A 177 4.70 17.19 15.20
C VAL A 177 6.11 16.62 15.29
N ILE A 178 6.44 15.56 14.52
CA ILE A 178 7.80 15.01 14.47
C ILE A 178 8.80 16.04 13.92
N SER A 179 8.38 16.84 12.94
CA SER A 179 9.22 17.83 12.28
C SER A 179 9.54 19.03 13.18
N VAL A 180 8.62 19.40 14.08
CA VAL A 180 8.81 20.51 15.05
C VAL A 180 9.82 20.14 16.14
N ASP A 181 9.86 18.86 16.54
CA ASP A 181 10.81 18.36 17.55
C ASP A 181 12.27 18.47 17.11
N HIS A 182 12.50 18.31 15.81
CA HIS A 182 13.82 18.47 15.20
C HIS A 182 14.06 19.96 14.94
N SER A 183 14.39 20.70 15.98
CA SER A 183 14.68 22.15 16.04
C SER A 183 15.88 22.63 15.18
N LYS A 184 16.19 21.94 14.08
CA LYS A 184 17.00 22.37 12.94
C LYS A 184 16.19 22.39 11.65
N LEU A 185 14.98 22.94 11.70
CA LEU A 185 14.07 23.01 10.54
C LEU A 185 14.75 23.65 9.30
N SER A 186 15.69 24.58 9.51
CA SER A 186 16.49 25.21 8.46
C SER A 186 17.52 24.26 7.81
N ALA A 187 18.12 23.33 8.56
CA ALA A 187 19.10 22.37 8.03
C ALA A 187 18.44 21.20 7.27
N HIS A 188 17.16 20.94 7.53
CA HIS A 188 16.43 19.80 6.99
C HIS A 188 15.38 20.16 5.93
N PHE A 189 15.16 21.46 5.69
CA PHE A 189 14.11 21.97 4.79
C PHE A 189 14.18 21.36 3.38
N ILE A 190 15.39 21.29 2.80
CA ILE A 190 15.60 20.69 1.48
C ILE A 190 15.23 19.19 1.46
N GLY A 191 15.53 18.45 2.53
CA GLY A 191 15.17 17.05 2.67
C GLY A 191 13.67 16.84 2.77
N ILE A 192 12.98 17.70 3.52
CA ILE A 192 11.52 17.65 3.65
C ILE A 192 10.83 17.92 2.31
N ILE A 193 11.26 18.95 1.57
CA ILE A 193 10.72 19.24 0.24
C ILE A 193 10.93 18.05 -0.70
N LEU A 194 12.15 17.50 -0.74
CA LEU A 194 12.46 16.34 -1.57
C LEU A 194 11.62 15.11 -1.21
N ALA A 195 11.35 14.88 0.08
CA ALA A 195 10.47 13.80 0.52
C ALA A 195 9.01 14.02 0.10
N ILE A 196 8.51 15.26 0.13
CA ILE A 196 7.16 15.61 -0.34
C ILE A 196 7.06 15.44 -1.86
N VAL A 197 8.08 15.88 -2.61
CA VAL A 197 8.17 15.67 -4.06
C VAL A 197 8.15 14.17 -4.37
N SER A 198 8.93 13.38 -3.63
CA SER A 198 8.92 11.92 -3.76
C SER A 198 7.53 11.31 -3.52
N ALA A 199 6.88 11.68 -2.42
CA ALA A 199 5.53 11.20 -2.08
C ALA A 199 4.51 11.58 -3.16
N THR A 200 4.61 12.78 -3.71
CA THR A 200 3.73 13.28 -4.78
C THR A 200 3.96 12.55 -6.10
N SER A 201 5.22 12.40 -6.54
CA SER A 201 5.57 11.64 -7.74
C SER A 201 5.14 10.18 -7.63
N ALA A 202 5.33 9.54 -6.46
CA ALA A 202 4.87 8.18 -6.20
C ALA A 202 3.34 8.07 -6.21
N ALA A 203 2.62 9.11 -5.77
CA ALA A 203 1.16 9.14 -5.83
C ALA A 203 0.64 9.25 -7.27
N ILE A 204 1.24 10.15 -8.06
CA ILE A 204 0.94 10.31 -9.48
C ILE A 204 1.23 8.99 -10.22
N TYR A 205 2.38 8.35 -9.95
CA TYR A 205 2.72 7.03 -10.49
C TYR A 205 1.61 6.01 -10.21
N LYS A 206 1.17 5.86 -8.96
CA LYS A 206 0.14 4.89 -8.57
C LYS A 206 -1.21 5.16 -9.24
N VAL A 207 -1.63 6.42 -9.31
CA VAL A 207 -2.93 6.79 -9.89
C VAL A 207 -2.93 6.64 -11.40
N LEU A 208 -1.86 7.05 -12.08
CA LEU A 208 -1.71 6.82 -13.52
C LEU A 208 -1.61 5.33 -13.86
N PHE A 209 -0.92 4.55 -13.01
CA PHE A 209 -0.83 3.10 -13.18
C PHE A 209 -2.21 2.47 -13.10
N LYS A 210 -2.99 2.81 -12.06
CA LYS A 210 -4.37 2.35 -11.90
C LYS A 210 -5.28 2.82 -13.05
N ARG A 211 -5.09 4.03 -13.57
CA ARG A 211 -5.89 4.57 -14.69
C ARG A 211 -5.58 3.88 -16.01
N GLN A 212 -4.31 3.65 -16.35
CA GLN A 212 -3.93 3.08 -17.65
C GLN A 212 -4.09 1.57 -17.70
N ILE A 213 -3.75 0.88 -16.61
CA ILE A 213 -3.64 -0.59 -16.59
C ILE A 213 -4.88 -1.22 -15.91
N GLY A 214 -5.59 -0.48 -15.04
CA GLY A 214 -6.78 -0.99 -14.37
C GLY A 214 -6.47 -2.09 -13.34
N SER A 215 -7.32 -3.12 -13.28
CA SER A 215 -7.12 -4.30 -12.44
C SER A 215 -6.10 -5.25 -13.08
N ALA A 216 -4.82 -4.86 -13.01
CA ALA A 216 -3.72 -5.65 -13.54
C ALA A 216 -3.60 -7.00 -12.82
N SER A 217 -3.32 -8.08 -13.57
CA SER A 217 -2.96 -9.37 -12.98
C SER A 217 -1.54 -9.32 -12.40
N LEU A 218 -1.23 -10.25 -11.50
CA LEU A 218 0.10 -10.40 -10.90
C LEU A 218 1.22 -10.43 -11.96
N GLY A 219 1.02 -11.23 -13.01
CA GLY A 219 1.98 -11.38 -14.10
C GLY A 219 2.17 -10.09 -14.88
N GLN A 220 1.10 -9.31 -15.08
CA GLN A 220 1.17 -7.99 -15.73
C GLN A 220 1.99 -7.01 -14.89
N VAL A 221 1.73 -6.89 -13.58
CA VAL A 221 2.50 -6.01 -12.69
C VAL A 221 3.98 -6.42 -12.67
N SER A 222 4.28 -7.72 -12.60
CA SER A 222 5.66 -8.23 -12.58
C SER A 222 6.40 -7.97 -13.89
N LEU A 223 5.72 -8.15 -15.03
CA LEU A 223 6.24 -7.84 -16.37
C LEU A 223 6.51 -6.34 -16.51
N PHE A 224 5.61 -5.49 -16.01
CA PHE A 224 5.76 -4.04 -16.02
C PHE A 224 6.95 -3.58 -15.20
N MET A 225 7.08 -4.06 -13.95
CA MET A 225 8.21 -3.72 -13.09
C MET A 225 9.55 -4.16 -13.68
N SER A 226 9.58 -5.31 -14.35
CA SER A 226 10.81 -5.80 -15.00
C SER A 226 11.14 -5.02 -16.27
N SER A 227 10.11 -4.64 -17.03
CA SER A 227 10.23 -3.74 -18.17
C SER A 227 10.76 -2.37 -17.75
N LEU A 228 10.31 -1.87 -16.60
CA LEU A 228 10.78 -0.62 -16.01
C LEU A 228 12.25 -0.73 -15.59
N GLY A 229 12.65 -1.81 -14.91
CA GLY A 229 14.06 -2.07 -14.56
C GLY A 229 14.97 -2.29 -15.78
N MET A 230 14.46 -2.91 -16.85
CA MET A 230 15.21 -3.07 -18.10
C MET A 230 15.38 -1.74 -18.84
N LEU A 231 14.35 -0.90 -18.86
CA LEU A 231 14.45 0.45 -19.43
C LEU A 231 15.39 1.34 -18.60
N ASP A 232 15.37 1.20 -17.28
CA ASP A 232 16.31 1.84 -16.35
C ASP A 232 17.75 1.47 -16.69
N LEU A 233 18.06 0.20 -16.87
CA LEU A 233 19.38 -0.27 -17.31
C LEU A 233 19.83 0.36 -18.65
N CYS A 234 18.91 0.49 -19.61
CA CYS A 234 19.23 1.05 -20.93
C CYS A 234 19.45 2.57 -20.93
N VAL A 235 18.69 3.32 -20.12
CA VAL A 235 18.63 4.79 -20.20
C VAL A 235 19.38 5.46 -19.05
N ASN A 236 19.30 4.91 -17.83
CA ASN A 236 19.77 5.56 -16.61
C ASN A 236 21.21 5.18 -16.22
N TRP A 237 21.95 4.46 -17.05
CA TRP A 237 23.38 4.28 -16.86
C TRP A 237 24.20 5.53 -17.25
N ILE A 238 23.65 6.41 -18.10
CA ILE A 238 24.32 7.64 -18.57
C ILE A 238 24.35 8.73 -17.48
N PRO A 239 23.23 9.08 -16.80
CA PRO A 239 23.23 10.15 -15.82
C PRO A 239 24.20 9.97 -14.63
N PRO A 240 24.40 8.78 -14.03
CA PRO A 240 25.42 8.58 -12.99
C PRO A 240 26.83 8.86 -13.51
N LEU A 241 27.14 8.52 -14.76
CA LEU A 241 28.44 8.83 -15.37
C LEU A 241 28.62 10.33 -15.57
N VAL A 242 27.59 11.03 -16.06
CA VAL A 242 27.63 12.49 -16.22
C VAL A 242 27.74 13.19 -14.86
N LEU A 243 27.02 12.71 -13.85
CA LEU A 243 27.05 13.25 -12.48
C LEU A 243 28.39 13.01 -11.78
N GLY A 244 29.03 11.86 -12.04
CA GLY A 244 30.39 11.58 -11.58
C GLY A 244 31.44 12.45 -12.26
N LEU A 245 31.30 12.71 -13.57
CA LEU A 245 32.22 13.60 -14.30
C LEU A 245 32.07 15.08 -13.95
N THR A 246 30.89 15.49 -13.45
CA THR A 246 30.60 16.86 -13.05
C THR A 246 30.82 17.12 -11.56
N ASP A 247 31.32 16.12 -10.81
CA ASP A 247 31.51 16.17 -9.35
C ASP A 247 30.25 16.56 -8.56
N VAL A 248 29.06 16.45 -9.16
CA VAL A 248 27.79 16.62 -8.47
C VAL A 248 27.50 15.42 -7.57
N GLU A 249 27.97 14.24 -7.99
CA GLU A 249 27.99 13.01 -7.19
C GLU A 249 29.42 12.48 -7.09
N HIS A 250 30.01 12.52 -5.89
CA HIS A 250 31.34 11.97 -5.67
C HIS A 250 31.26 10.45 -5.49
N ILE A 251 31.92 9.72 -6.39
CA ILE A 251 32.02 8.25 -6.39
C ILE A 251 33.48 7.86 -6.44
N GLU A 252 34.08 7.56 -5.28
CA GLU A 252 35.36 6.84 -5.25
C GLU A 252 35.09 5.34 -5.34
N PHE A 253 35.45 4.70 -6.46
CA PHE A 253 35.18 3.28 -6.74
C PHE A 253 35.68 2.33 -5.64
N ASP A 254 36.78 2.67 -4.97
CA ASP A 254 37.38 1.86 -3.89
C ASP A 254 36.58 1.92 -2.57
N TYR A 255 35.76 2.96 -2.37
CA TYR A 255 35.02 3.20 -1.13
C TYR A 255 33.50 3.03 -1.28
N ILE A 256 33.06 2.49 -2.42
CA ILE A 256 31.64 2.18 -2.64
C ILE A 256 31.20 1.16 -1.57
N PRO A 257 30.15 1.46 -0.79
CA PRO A 257 29.65 0.57 0.25
C PRO A 257 28.79 -0.54 -0.37
N TRP A 258 29.44 -1.45 -1.10
CA TRP A 258 28.80 -2.54 -1.85
C TRP A 258 27.88 -3.40 -0.99
N ALA A 259 28.30 -3.75 0.24
CA ALA A 259 27.53 -4.60 1.13
C ALA A 259 26.15 -4.00 1.49
N PRO A 260 26.04 -2.81 2.11
CA PRO A 260 24.74 -2.22 2.43
C PRO A 260 23.92 -1.85 1.17
N MET A 261 24.58 -1.49 0.05
CA MET A 261 23.86 -1.25 -1.22
C MET A 261 23.23 -2.51 -1.79
N ALA A 262 23.98 -3.61 -1.86
CA ALA A 262 23.50 -4.90 -2.35
C ALA A 262 22.40 -5.46 -1.44
N ILE A 263 22.58 -5.38 -0.12
CA ILE A 263 21.57 -5.81 0.84
C ILE A 263 20.29 -4.98 0.69
N GLY A 264 20.42 -3.64 0.58
CA GLY A 264 19.28 -2.75 0.33
C GLY A 264 18.54 -3.07 -0.96
N ALA A 265 19.26 -3.28 -2.07
CA ALA A 265 18.68 -3.65 -3.36
C ALA A 265 17.97 -5.02 -3.30
N CYS A 266 18.59 -6.03 -2.68
CA CYS A 266 17.96 -7.34 -2.46
C CYS A 266 16.71 -7.26 -1.59
N LEU A 267 16.71 -6.45 -0.54
CA LEU A 267 15.55 -6.22 0.31
C LEU A 267 14.43 -5.49 -0.44
N SER A 268 14.78 -4.50 -1.27
CA SER A 268 13.82 -3.81 -2.16
C SER A 268 13.20 -4.77 -3.17
N LEU A 269 14.01 -5.65 -3.77
CA LEU A 269 13.53 -6.69 -4.67
C LEU A 269 12.59 -7.66 -3.94
N LEU A 270 12.99 -8.14 -2.76
CA LEU A 270 12.17 -9.02 -1.93
C LEU A 270 10.85 -8.35 -1.52
N PHE A 271 10.89 -7.07 -1.13
CA PHE A 271 9.70 -6.26 -0.83
C PHE A 271 8.74 -6.23 -2.02
N ASN A 272 9.23 -5.93 -3.24
CA ASN A 272 8.42 -5.94 -4.45
C ASN A 272 7.79 -7.32 -4.72
N PHE A 273 8.54 -8.41 -4.49
CA PHE A 273 7.98 -9.75 -4.59
C PHE A 273 6.89 -10.04 -3.56
N LEU A 274 7.10 -9.69 -2.30
CA LEU A 274 6.09 -9.91 -1.25
C LEU A 274 4.81 -9.12 -1.51
N ILE A 275 4.92 -7.92 -2.11
CA ILE A 275 3.75 -7.14 -2.52
C ILE A 275 3.00 -7.85 -3.63
N ASN A 276 3.72 -8.23 -4.68
CA ASN A 276 3.17 -8.92 -5.83
C ASN A 276 2.47 -10.23 -5.39
N PHE A 277 3.19 -11.09 -4.69
CA PHE A 277 2.65 -12.34 -4.15
C PHE A 277 1.52 -12.13 -3.14
N GLY A 278 1.66 -11.13 -2.27
CA GLY A 278 0.65 -10.78 -1.28
C GLY A 278 -0.66 -10.30 -1.90
N ILE A 279 -0.60 -9.50 -2.98
CA ILE A 279 -1.81 -9.06 -3.71
C ILE A 279 -2.48 -10.25 -4.41
N ALA A 280 -1.69 -11.22 -4.88
CA ALA A 280 -2.21 -12.37 -5.59
C ALA A 280 -2.82 -13.45 -4.67
N LEU A 281 -2.22 -13.72 -3.52
CA LEU A 281 -2.69 -14.75 -2.59
C LEU A 281 -3.60 -14.23 -1.47
N LEU A 282 -3.47 -12.95 -1.12
CA LEU A 282 -4.15 -12.33 0.01
C LEU A 282 -5.02 -11.17 -0.46
N ASN A 283 -5.75 -10.58 0.47
CA ASN A 283 -6.45 -9.33 0.22
C ASN A 283 -5.40 -8.19 0.06
N PRO A 284 -5.49 -7.33 -0.97
CA PRO A 284 -4.62 -6.14 -1.10
C PRO A 284 -4.56 -5.26 0.17
N LEU A 285 -5.62 -5.26 0.97
CA LEU A 285 -5.65 -4.60 2.28
C LEU A 285 -4.60 -5.17 3.24
N THR A 286 -4.40 -6.48 3.23
CA THR A 286 -3.39 -7.16 4.06
C THR A 286 -1.98 -6.70 3.70
N VAL A 287 -1.65 -6.61 2.41
CA VAL A 287 -0.34 -6.11 1.97
C VAL A 287 -0.14 -4.65 2.35
N SER A 288 -1.20 -3.85 2.23
CA SER A 288 -1.17 -2.44 2.63
C SER A 288 -0.86 -2.27 4.13
N ILE A 289 -1.42 -3.14 4.98
CA ILE A 289 -1.09 -3.18 6.42
C ILE A 289 0.41 -3.42 6.64
N GLY A 290 1.03 -4.33 5.89
CA GLY A 290 2.47 -4.60 5.99
C GLY A 290 3.33 -3.38 5.62
N MET A 291 3.01 -2.70 4.52
CA MET A 291 3.72 -1.47 4.13
C MET A 291 3.62 -0.39 5.22
N LEU A 292 2.43 -0.26 5.81
CA LEU A 292 2.14 0.75 6.83
C LEU A 292 2.82 0.43 8.18
N MET A 293 2.88 -0.84 8.57
CA MET A 293 3.68 -1.31 9.72
C MET A 293 5.18 -1.06 9.56
N GLY A 294 5.65 -0.86 8.32
CA GLY A 294 7.02 -0.43 8.06
C GLY A 294 7.35 0.94 8.65
N ILE A 295 6.38 1.83 8.87
CA ILE A 295 6.62 3.17 9.45
C ILE A 295 7.04 3.10 10.93
N PRO A 296 6.26 2.50 11.86
CA PRO A 296 6.69 2.36 13.24
C PRO A 296 7.93 1.47 13.39
N LEU A 297 8.11 0.50 12.48
CA LEU A 297 9.32 -0.33 12.48
C LEU A 297 10.58 0.50 12.14
N ASN A 298 10.49 1.40 11.15
CA ASN A 298 11.58 2.35 10.86
C ASN A 298 11.89 3.26 12.05
N ALA A 299 10.85 3.75 12.73
CA ALA A 299 11.00 4.55 13.94
C ALA A 299 11.72 3.77 15.05
N ALA A 300 11.33 2.53 15.30
CA ALA A 300 11.99 1.66 16.28
C ALA A 300 13.47 1.41 15.94
N ILE A 301 13.79 1.19 14.66
CA ILE A 301 15.17 1.00 14.20
C ILE A 301 16.00 2.29 14.40
N ASP A 302 15.43 3.46 14.10
CA ASP A 302 16.10 4.75 14.31
C ASP A 302 16.38 5.05 15.79
N VAL A 303 15.52 4.61 16.70
CA VAL A 303 15.75 4.75 18.15
C VAL A 303 16.86 3.79 18.62
N ILE A 304 16.79 2.52 18.21
CA ILE A 304 17.70 1.47 18.68
C ILE A 304 19.11 1.65 18.09
N PHE A 305 19.21 1.86 16.77
CA PHE A 305 20.49 1.82 16.04
C PHE A 305 21.08 3.19 15.69
N ARG A 306 20.26 4.26 15.66
CA ARG A 306 20.73 5.62 15.37
C ARG A 306 20.76 6.52 16.61
N HIS A 307 20.40 6.01 17.78
CA HIS A 307 20.33 6.74 19.05
C HIS A 307 19.57 8.07 18.93
N THR A 308 18.49 8.06 18.15
CA THR A 308 17.64 9.25 17.99
C THR A 308 16.98 9.55 19.35
N PRO A 309 17.04 10.79 19.86
CA PRO A 309 16.46 11.13 21.16
C PRO A 309 14.96 10.84 21.15
N LEU A 310 14.50 10.09 22.15
CA LEU A 310 13.08 9.81 22.39
C LEU A 310 12.42 11.03 23.04
N THR A 311 12.15 12.06 22.26
CA THR A 311 11.41 13.22 22.77
C THR A 311 9.91 12.92 22.83
N PHE A 312 9.20 13.63 23.71
CA PHE A 312 7.75 13.52 23.82
C PHE A 312 7.03 13.81 22.48
N LEU A 313 7.49 14.80 21.72
CA LEU A 313 6.93 15.12 20.40
C LEU A 313 7.14 13.99 19.39
N TYR A 314 8.29 13.32 19.41
CA TYR A 314 8.54 12.14 18.58
C TYR A 314 7.55 11.00 18.87
N LEU A 315 7.31 10.72 20.15
CA LEU A 315 6.35 9.69 20.57
C LEU A 315 4.90 10.08 20.22
N LEU A 316 4.53 11.34 20.47
CA LEU A 316 3.21 11.89 20.13
C LEU A 316 2.93 11.83 18.63
N GLY A 317 3.89 12.26 17.81
CA GLY A 317 3.79 12.24 16.36
C GLY A 317 3.73 10.82 15.80
N THR A 318 4.53 9.89 16.35
CA THR A 318 4.43 8.47 16.02
C THR A 318 3.06 7.89 16.38
N GLY A 319 2.52 8.25 17.55
CA GLY A 319 1.17 7.87 17.98
C GLY A 319 0.06 8.38 17.05
N LEU A 320 0.15 9.63 16.59
CA LEU A 320 -0.76 10.23 15.61
C LEU A 320 -0.75 9.48 14.27
N ILE A 321 0.44 9.08 13.79
CA ILE A 321 0.59 8.27 12.58
C ILE A 321 -0.04 6.88 12.78
N MET A 322 0.11 6.27 13.96
CA MET A 322 -0.54 5.00 14.30
C MET A 322 -2.07 5.11 14.33
N ILE A 323 -2.63 6.21 14.83
CA ILE A 323 -4.08 6.47 14.83
C ILE A 323 -4.58 6.66 13.39
N SER A 324 -3.88 7.47 12.59
CA SER A 324 -4.17 7.64 11.16
C SER A 324 -4.23 6.28 10.45
N PHE A 325 -3.28 5.40 10.75
CA PHE A 325 -3.19 4.05 10.22
C PHE A 325 -4.40 3.19 10.58
N VAL A 326 -4.82 3.17 11.86
CA VAL A 326 -6.00 2.40 12.27
C VAL A 326 -7.24 2.88 11.50
N LEU A 327 -7.38 4.19 11.31
CA LEU A 327 -8.50 4.78 10.57
C LEU A 327 -8.50 4.43 9.07
N ILE A 328 -7.33 4.33 8.43
CA ILE A 328 -7.26 4.04 6.98
C ILE A 328 -7.54 2.58 6.65
N VAL A 329 -7.12 1.68 7.54
CA VAL A 329 -7.30 0.23 7.37
C VAL A 329 -8.72 -0.20 7.73
N PHE A 330 -9.38 0.55 8.63
CA PHE A 330 -10.72 0.19 9.08
C PHE A 330 -11.71 0.12 7.91
N PRO A 331 -12.39 -1.02 7.68
CA PRO A 331 -13.27 -1.22 6.52
C PRO A 331 -14.64 -0.52 6.73
N TYR A 332 -14.61 0.81 6.70
CA TYR A 332 -15.76 1.65 6.98
C TYR A 332 -16.96 1.37 6.05
N GLU A 333 -16.73 1.08 4.76
CA GLU A 333 -17.80 0.76 3.79
C GLU A 333 -18.57 -0.52 4.17
N LEU A 334 -17.85 -1.56 4.61
CA LEU A 334 -18.46 -2.85 4.96
C LEU A 334 -19.27 -2.75 6.24
N VAL A 335 -18.76 -2.00 7.21
CA VAL A 335 -19.42 -1.76 8.50
C VAL A 335 -20.66 -0.89 8.29
N PHE A 336 -20.55 0.22 7.55
CA PHE A 336 -21.70 1.09 7.28
C PHE A 336 -22.76 0.41 6.42
N ASN A 337 -22.38 -0.37 5.40
CA ASN A 337 -23.35 -1.12 4.61
C ASN A 337 -24.03 -2.22 5.43
N LYS A 338 -23.32 -2.87 6.37
CA LYS A 338 -23.96 -3.75 7.35
C LYS A 338 -24.95 -3.00 8.22
N PHE A 339 -24.57 -1.85 8.79
CA PHE A 339 -25.49 -1.04 9.61
C PHE A 339 -26.70 -0.54 8.81
N LYS A 340 -26.51 -0.09 7.56
CA LYS A 340 -27.59 0.36 6.68
C LYS A 340 -28.52 -0.80 6.30
N LYS A 341 -27.97 -2.00 6.06
CA LYS A 341 -28.76 -3.20 5.81
C LYS A 341 -29.54 -3.62 7.05
N SER A 342 -28.92 -3.64 8.22
CA SER A 342 -29.59 -3.92 9.50
C SER A 342 -30.66 -2.88 9.85
N ALA A 343 -30.43 -1.60 9.55
CA ALA A 343 -31.40 -0.53 9.77
C ALA A 343 -32.60 -0.62 8.81
N LYS A 344 -32.36 -0.96 7.53
CA LYS A 344 -33.43 -1.23 6.56
C LYS A 344 -34.27 -2.44 6.97
N VAL A 345 -33.62 -3.53 7.36
CA VAL A 345 -34.33 -4.73 7.86
C VAL A 345 -35.14 -4.39 9.11
N ALA A 346 -34.59 -3.60 10.05
CA ALA A 346 -35.33 -3.16 11.22
C ALA A 346 -36.51 -2.21 10.92
N GLN A 347 -36.46 -1.45 9.82
CA GLN A 347 -37.59 -0.64 9.35
C GLN A 347 -38.66 -1.50 8.68
N GLU A 348 -38.28 -2.43 7.81
CA GLU A 348 -39.20 -3.36 7.13
C GLU A 348 -39.92 -4.27 8.15
N THR A 349 -39.24 -4.73 9.21
CA THR A 349 -39.88 -5.51 10.29
C THR A 349 -40.93 -4.69 11.05
N LYS A 350 -40.63 -3.42 11.37
CA LYS A 350 -41.59 -2.54 12.07
C LYS A 350 -42.78 -2.15 11.19
N GLU A 351 -42.56 -1.98 9.90
CA GLU A 351 -43.63 -1.68 8.94
C GLU A 351 -44.58 -2.88 8.78
N ASN A 352 -44.03 -4.10 8.71
CA ASN A 352 -44.84 -5.32 8.65
C ASN A 352 -45.61 -5.58 9.97
N GLU A 353 -45.00 -5.35 11.14
CA GLU A 353 -45.69 -5.45 12.44
C GLU A 353 -46.86 -4.45 12.55
N ASN A 354 -46.68 -3.22 12.05
CA ASN A 354 -47.74 -2.20 12.03
C ASN A 354 -48.88 -2.55 11.06
N ILE A 355 -48.58 -3.20 9.92
CA ILE A 355 -49.59 -3.66 8.95
C ILE A 355 -50.39 -4.84 9.54
N GLU A 356 -49.75 -5.77 10.25
CA GLU A 356 -50.43 -6.87 10.93
C GLU A 356 -51.31 -6.38 12.09
N GLN A 357 -50.86 -5.40 12.88
CA GLN A 357 -51.69 -4.79 13.94
C GLN A 357 -52.89 -4.01 13.38
N ASN A 358 -52.70 -3.19 12.34
CA ASN A 358 -53.81 -2.47 11.71
C ASN A 358 -54.82 -3.40 11.02
N SER A 359 -54.36 -4.52 10.47
CA SER A 359 -55.25 -5.54 9.88
C SER A 359 -56.05 -6.27 10.95
N SER A 360 -55.46 -6.54 12.11
CA SER A 360 -56.11 -7.18 13.26
C SER A 360 -57.18 -6.27 13.91
N ASP A 361 -56.87 -4.98 14.06
CA ASP A 361 -57.81 -3.98 14.60
C ASP A 361 -58.99 -3.71 13.65
N ASN A 362 -58.75 -3.65 12.34
CA ASN A 362 -59.83 -3.51 11.36
C ASN A 362 -60.75 -4.73 11.34
N THR A 363 -60.22 -5.94 11.47
CA THR A 363 -61.04 -7.16 11.51
C THR A 363 -61.93 -7.19 12.77
N THR A 364 -61.45 -6.64 13.88
CA THR A 364 -62.21 -6.55 15.14
C THR A 364 -63.31 -5.49 15.06
N LYS A 365 -63.05 -4.33 14.45
CA LYS A 365 -64.05 -3.27 14.23
C LYS A 365 -65.20 -3.69 13.32
N TYR A 366 -64.93 -4.37 12.20
CA TYR A 366 -66.00 -4.85 11.30
C TYR A 366 -66.72 -6.09 11.82
N GLY A 367 -66.08 -6.90 12.69
CA GLY A 367 -66.73 -8.01 13.38
C GLY A 367 -67.75 -7.56 14.44
N THR A 368 -67.54 -6.41 15.09
CA THR A 368 -68.49 -5.85 16.06
C THR A 368 -69.70 -5.17 15.43
N VAL A 369 -69.56 -4.54 14.26
CA VAL A 369 -70.69 -3.85 13.58
C VAL A 369 -71.74 -4.86 13.08
N ASN A 370 -71.32 -6.04 12.62
CA ASN A 370 -72.26 -7.07 12.16
C ASN A 370 -73.06 -7.74 13.28
N HIS A 371 -72.64 -7.61 14.55
CA HIS A 371 -73.37 -8.17 15.69
C HIS A 371 -74.44 -7.24 16.27
N GLU A 372 -74.33 -5.91 16.07
CA GLU A 372 -75.35 -4.95 16.53
C GLU A 372 -76.52 -4.80 15.52
N GLU A 373 -76.29 -4.91 14.22
CA GLU A 373 -77.40 -4.84 13.23
C GLU A 373 -78.33 -6.06 13.27
N SER A 374 -77.84 -7.23 13.70
CA SER A 374 -78.68 -8.44 13.85
C SER A 374 -79.63 -8.40 15.06
N ALA A 375 -79.45 -7.46 16.00
CA ALA A 375 -80.25 -7.40 17.22
C ALA A 375 -81.46 -6.46 17.12
N ILE A 376 -81.52 -5.60 16.10
CA ILE A 376 -82.60 -4.60 15.96
C ILE A 376 -83.77 -5.13 15.10
N GLU A 377 -83.62 -6.24 14.39
CA GLU A 377 -84.70 -6.83 13.55
C GLU A 377 -85.57 -7.87 14.28
N LYS A 378 -85.53 -7.92 15.62
CA LYS A 378 -86.40 -8.79 16.44
C LYS A 378 -86.97 -8.05 17.66
N VAL A 379 -87.85 -7.08 17.43
CA VAL A 379 -88.86 -6.64 18.41
C VAL A 379 -90.20 -6.49 17.70
#